data_AF-A0A7S1WJJ1-F1
#
_entry.id   AF-A0A7S1WJJ1-F1
#
_cell.length_a   1.000
_cell.length_b   1.000
_cell.length_c   1.000
_cell.angle_alpha   90.00
_cell.angle_beta   90.00
_cell.angle_gamma   90.00
#
_symmetry.space_group_name_H-M   'P 1'
#
loop_
_entity.id
_entity.type
_entity.pdbx_description
1 polymer ?
#
loop_
_entity_poly.entity_id
_entity_poly.type
_entity_poly.pdbx_seq_one_letter_code
_entity_poly.pdbx_strand_id
1 'polypeptide(L)'
;LKSFRLRSHGPRTPLDCRSPPEAMAKSKNHTGHNQVYKNHRNGIKKVRKQRKMSMQGVNCRFVRNQAFAKRGMKCTGEEKEERLQAQKEAQKKLEEKKSKQKEQRIAELQEEKKAAELAKAKKR
;
A
#
# COMPACT_ATOMS: atom_id res chain seq x y z
N LEU A 1 34.40 -14.06 -16.56
CA LEU A 1 33.41 -14.51 -17.54
C LEU A 1 33.26 -16.02 -17.40
N LYS A 2 32.15 -16.52 -16.83
CA LYS A 2 31.91 -17.95 -16.65
C LYS A 2 31.21 -18.47 -17.91
N SER A 3 31.88 -19.35 -18.63
CA SER A 3 31.43 -20.01 -19.85
C SER A 3 30.14 -20.79 -19.61
N PHE A 4 29.04 -20.29 -20.19
CA PHE A 4 27.74 -20.93 -20.20
C PHE A 4 27.80 -22.09 -21.19
N ARG A 5 28.08 -23.31 -20.73
CA ARG A 5 28.03 -24.52 -21.56
C ARG A 5 26.56 -24.82 -21.86
N LEU A 6 26.08 -24.43 -23.05
CA LEU A 6 24.78 -24.83 -23.56
C LEU A 6 24.73 -26.37 -23.58
N ARG A 7 23.89 -26.95 -22.74
CA ARG A 7 23.56 -28.38 -22.77
C ARG A 7 22.68 -28.58 -24.00
N SER A 8 23.27 -29.07 -25.09
CA SER A 8 22.55 -29.43 -26.31
C SER A 8 21.57 -30.57 -25.99
N HIS A 9 20.30 -30.23 -25.81
CA HIS A 9 19.23 -31.22 -25.84
C HIS A 9 19.05 -31.66 -27.29
N GLY A 10 19.69 -32.78 -27.65
CA GLY A 10 19.38 -33.48 -28.89
C GLY A 10 17.90 -33.90 -28.94
N PRO A 11 17.31 -34.04 -30.14
CA PRO A 11 15.92 -34.44 -30.26
C PRO A 11 15.75 -35.85 -29.71
N ARG A 12 14.89 -36.02 -28.70
CA ARG A 12 14.44 -37.34 -28.28
C ARG A 12 13.63 -37.92 -29.45
N THR A 13 14.18 -38.93 -30.10
CA THR A 13 13.43 -39.77 -31.04
C THR A 13 12.31 -40.49 -30.26
N PRO A 14 11.04 -40.39 -30.65
CA PRO A 14 10.03 -41.31 -30.16
C PRO A 14 10.04 -42.54 -31.06
N LEU A 15 10.88 -43.52 -30.72
CA LEU A 15 10.67 -44.89 -31.17
C LEU A 15 9.79 -45.58 -30.13
N ASP A 16 8.48 -45.51 -30.34
CA ASP A 16 7.61 -46.68 -30.13
C ASP A 16 6.22 -46.39 -30.72
N CYS A 17 6.04 -46.81 -31.97
CA CYS A 17 4.74 -47.00 -32.60
C CYS A 17 4.10 -48.27 -32.02
N ARG A 18 3.72 -48.21 -30.74
CA ARG A 18 2.76 -49.17 -30.17
C ARG A 18 1.41 -48.89 -30.81
N SER A 19 0.88 -49.91 -31.48
CA SER A 19 -0.40 -49.99 -32.18
C SER A 19 -1.48 -49.06 -31.60
N PRO A 20 -2.22 -48.29 -32.44
CA PRO A 20 -3.36 -47.52 -31.97
C PRO A 20 -4.31 -48.46 -31.22
N PRO A 21 -4.72 -48.16 -29.97
CA PRO A 21 -5.78 -48.94 -29.33
C PRO A 21 -6.98 -48.91 -30.27
N GLU A 22 -7.59 -50.08 -30.50
CA GLU A 22 -8.77 -50.24 -31.36
C GLU A 22 -9.68 -49.02 -31.25
N ALA A 23 -9.94 -48.39 -32.39
CA ALA A 23 -10.72 -47.17 -32.46
C ALA A 23 -12.04 -47.38 -31.70
N MET A 24 -12.28 -46.54 -30.69
CA MET A 24 -13.54 -46.58 -29.94
C MET A 24 -14.69 -46.49 -30.94
N ALA A 25 -15.49 -47.56 -31.08
CA ALA A 25 -16.65 -47.56 -31.98
C ALA A 25 -17.60 -46.38 -31.71
N LYS A 26 -17.61 -45.85 -30.47
CA LYS A 26 -18.20 -44.57 -30.09
C LYS A 26 -17.35 -43.93 -28.98
N SER A 27 -16.97 -42.66 -29.12
CA SER A 27 -16.29 -41.89 -28.06
C SER A 27 -17.29 -41.08 -27.23
N LYS A 28 -16.89 -40.63 -26.04
CA LYS A 28 -17.73 -39.74 -25.22
C LYS A 28 -17.66 -38.30 -25.75
N ASN A 29 -18.82 -37.72 -26.06
CA ASN A 29 -18.93 -36.40 -26.69
C ASN A 29 -18.58 -35.20 -25.77
N HIS A 30 -18.71 -35.32 -24.45
CA HIS A 30 -18.40 -34.23 -23.51
C HIS A 30 -18.09 -34.73 -22.08
N THR A 31 -17.14 -34.09 -21.37
CA THR A 31 -16.84 -34.35 -19.96
C THR A 31 -16.27 -33.14 -19.21
N GLY A 32 -16.84 -32.84 -18.04
CA GLY A 32 -16.36 -31.82 -17.10
C GLY A 32 -15.58 -32.38 -15.90
N HIS A 33 -15.37 -33.70 -15.83
CA HIS A 33 -14.98 -34.41 -14.59
C HIS A 33 -13.71 -33.87 -13.92
N ASN A 34 -12.66 -33.60 -14.71
CA ASN A 34 -11.37 -33.13 -14.18
C ASN A 34 -11.22 -31.60 -14.24
N GLN A 35 -12.25 -30.86 -14.64
CA GLN A 35 -12.16 -29.40 -14.77
C GLN A 35 -12.10 -28.74 -13.40
N VAL A 36 -12.92 -29.21 -12.47
CA VAL A 36 -12.95 -28.71 -11.09
C VAL A 36 -11.61 -28.92 -10.40
N TYR A 37 -11.03 -30.13 -10.49
CA TYR A 37 -9.74 -30.44 -9.88
C TYR A 37 -8.61 -29.55 -10.43
N LYS A 38 -8.54 -29.37 -11.77
CA LYS A 38 -7.54 -28.49 -12.40
C LYS A 38 -7.69 -27.04 -11.96
N ASN A 39 -8.91 -26.52 -11.86
CA ASN A 39 -9.19 -25.15 -11.41
C ASN A 39 -8.78 -24.93 -9.94
N HIS A 40 -8.95 -25.94 -9.09
CA HIS A 40 -8.60 -25.86 -7.67
C HIS A 40 -7.13 -26.18 -7.37
N ARG A 41 -6.40 -26.87 -8.26
CA ARG A 41 -4.97 -27.19 -8.09
C ARG A 41 -4.13 -25.95 -7.76
N ASN A 42 -4.44 -24.81 -8.39
CA ASN A 42 -3.78 -23.52 -8.14
C ASN A 42 -4.64 -22.55 -7.31
N GLY A 43 -5.83 -22.98 -6.91
CA GLY A 43 -6.87 -22.19 -6.25
C GLY A 43 -7.59 -21.19 -7.18
N ILE A 44 -8.90 -21.03 -6.98
CA ILE A 44 -9.70 -20.02 -7.67
C ILE A 44 -9.50 -18.67 -6.93
N LYS A 45 -8.57 -17.86 -7.43
CA LYS A 45 -8.23 -16.56 -6.83
C LYS A 45 -9.25 -15.49 -7.21
N LYS A 46 -9.69 -14.70 -6.22
CA LYS A 46 -10.53 -13.51 -6.45
C LYS A 46 -9.70 -12.40 -7.10
N VAL A 47 -10.35 -11.57 -7.93
CA VAL A 47 -9.71 -10.38 -8.51
C VAL A 47 -9.26 -9.42 -7.40
N ARG A 48 -8.06 -8.85 -7.54
CA ARG A 48 -7.50 -7.92 -6.57
C ARG A 48 -8.29 -6.60 -6.57
N LYS A 49 -8.82 -6.21 -5.41
CA LYS A 49 -9.44 -4.89 -5.20
C LYS A 49 -8.35 -3.82 -5.09
N GLN A 50 -8.35 -2.84 -6.00
CA GLN A 50 -7.43 -1.70 -5.95
C GLN A 50 -8.04 -0.54 -5.14
N ARG A 51 -7.21 0.25 -4.45
CA ARG A 51 -7.68 1.42 -3.67
C ARG A 51 -8.29 2.51 -4.56
N LYS A 52 -7.78 2.66 -5.79
CA LYS A 52 -8.31 3.59 -6.81
C LYS A 52 -8.65 2.78 -8.04
N MET A 53 -9.91 2.83 -8.47
CA MET A 53 -10.39 2.15 -9.66
C MET A 53 -10.13 3.00 -10.92
N SER A 54 -10.08 2.35 -12.08
CA SER A 54 -10.03 3.04 -13.37
C SER A 54 -11.35 3.79 -13.64
N MET A 55 -11.27 4.98 -14.24
CA MET A 55 -12.44 5.75 -14.71
C MET A 55 -12.88 5.36 -16.13
N GLN A 56 -12.43 4.21 -16.65
CA GLN A 56 -12.87 3.72 -17.97
C GLN A 56 -14.37 3.43 -17.95
N GLY A 57 -15.09 3.88 -18.97
CA GLY A 57 -16.56 3.77 -19.07
C GLY A 57 -17.35 4.88 -18.38
N VAL A 58 -16.69 5.83 -17.70
CA VAL A 58 -17.35 7.03 -17.14
C VAL A 58 -17.66 8.02 -18.26
N ASN A 59 -18.77 8.76 -18.13
CA ASN A 59 -19.21 9.76 -19.12
C ASN A 59 -18.08 10.73 -19.51
N CYS A 60 -17.82 10.84 -20.81
CA CYS A 60 -16.70 11.62 -21.35
C CYS A 60 -16.80 13.12 -21.04
N ARG A 61 -18.01 13.68 -20.90
CA ARG A 61 -18.23 15.09 -20.53
C ARG A 61 -17.80 15.35 -19.10
N PHE A 62 -18.11 14.42 -18.19
CA PHE A 62 -17.70 14.49 -16.80
C PHE A 62 -16.17 14.36 -16.64
N VAL A 63 -15.56 13.38 -17.32
CA VAL A 63 -14.10 13.17 -17.25
C VAL A 63 -13.34 14.40 -17.75
N ARG A 64 -13.80 15.01 -18.85
CA ARG A 64 -13.21 16.25 -19.38
C ARG A 64 -13.31 17.39 -18.37
N ASN A 65 -14.49 17.63 -17.80
CA ASN A 65 -14.69 18.68 -16.80
C ASN A 65 -13.82 18.47 -15.55
N GLN A 66 -13.78 17.23 -15.03
CA GLN A 66 -12.94 16.89 -13.88
C GLN A 66 -11.45 17.16 -14.15
N ALA A 67 -10.98 16.88 -15.38
CA ALA A 67 -9.61 17.16 -15.78
C ALA A 67 -9.31 18.66 -15.80
N PHE A 68 -10.25 19.50 -16.27
CA PHE A 68 -10.11 20.96 -16.23
C PHE A 68 -10.10 21.49 -14.80
N ALA A 69 -11.03 21.06 -13.95
CA ALA A 69 -11.07 21.46 -12.54
C ALA A 69 -9.77 21.11 -11.79
N LYS A 70 -9.26 19.89 -11.97
CA LYS A 70 -7.97 19.46 -11.40
C LYS A 70 -6.79 20.27 -11.94
N ARG A 71 -6.85 20.72 -13.19
CA ARG A 71 -5.82 21.57 -13.78
C ARG A 71 -5.86 22.99 -13.21
N GLY A 72 -7.04 23.56 -13.00
CA GLY A 72 -7.23 24.88 -12.40
C GLY A 72 -6.91 24.94 -10.90
N MET A 73 -7.03 23.82 -10.17
CA MET A 73 -6.70 23.72 -8.74
C MET A 73 -5.20 23.56 -8.46
N LYS A 74 -4.34 23.60 -9.48
CA LYS A 74 -2.89 23.49 -9.27
C LYS A 74 -2.37 24.79 -8.66
N CYS A 75 -2.20 24.81 -7.33
CA CYS A 75 -1.44 25.86 -6.67
C CYS A 75 -0.03 25.93 -7.28
N THR A 76 0.44 27.16 -7.51
CA THR A 76 1.82 27.43 -7.92
C THR A 76 2.79 26.89 -6.85
N GLY A 77 4.06 26.68 -7.20
CA GLY A 77 5.07 26.20 -6.25
C GLY A 77 5.17 27.14 -5.04
N GLU A 78 5.13 28.44 -5.31
CA GLU A 78 5.24 29.52 -4.34
C GLU A 78 4.12 29.49 -3.29
N GLU A 79 2.85 29.38 -3.70
CA GLU A 79 1.71 29.26 -2.75
C GLU A 79 1.83 28.04 -1.81
N LYS A 80 2.46 26.96 -2.28
CA LYS A 80 2.69 25.77 -1.44
C LYS A 80 3.82 25.99 -0.45
N GLU A 81 4.87 26.70 -0.88
CA GLU A 81 6.00 27.05 -0.04
C GLU A 81 5.60 28.05 1.05
N GLU A 82 4.81 29.06 0.71
CA GLU A 82 4.23 30.00 1.68
C GLU A 82 3.36 29.29 2.72
N ARG A 83 2.49 28.36 2.28
CA ARG A 83 1.70 27.52 3.19
C ARG A 83 2.59 26.68 4.11
N LEU A 84 3.69 26.13 3.59
CA LEU A 84 4.63 25.35 4.37
C LEU A 84 5.41 26.22 5.37
N GLN A 85 5.80 27.44 4.98
CA GLN A 85 6.46 28.40 5.85
C GLN A 85 5.53 28.84 6.98
N ALA A 86 4.29 29.22 6.66
CA ALA A 86 3.26 29.53 7.66
C ALA A 86 3.01 28.35 8.61
N GLN A 87 2.99 27.11 8.10
CA GLN A 87 2.87 25.92 8.93
C GLN A 87 4.07 25.72 9.87
N LYS A 88 5.30 25.92 9.37
CA LYS A 88 6.53 25.85 10.18
C LYS A 88 6.58 26.94 11.25
N GLU A 89 6.19 28.17 10.92
CA GLU A 89 6.11 29.26 11.87
C GLU A 89 5.06 29.02 12.96
N ALA A 90 3.90 28.50 12.58
CA ALA A 90 2.87 28.10 13.54
C ALA A 90 3.35 26.98 14.47
N GLN A 91 4.09 25.99 13.94
CA GLN A 91 4.70 24.92 14.75
C GLN A 91 5.71 25.47 15.75
N LYS A 92 6.64 26.34 15.30
CA LYS A 92 7.64 26.96 16.18
C LYS A 92 6.98 27.76 17.32
N LYS A 93 6.00 28.61 17.00
CA LYS A 93 5.24 29.37 18.00
C LYS A 93 4.52 28.47 19.01
N LEU A 94 4.02 27.32 18.56
CA LEU A 94 3.35 26.35 19.42
C LEU A 94 4.35 25.59 20.30
N GLU A 95 5.52 25.23 19.78
CA GLU A 95 6.62 24.62 20.52
C GLU A 95 7.17 25.55 21.60
N GLU A 96 7.38 26.83 21.29
CA GLU A 96 7.79 27.86 22.25
C GLU A 96 6.76 28.08 23.36
N LYS A 97 5.46 28.06 23.03
CA LYS A 97 4.40 28.11 24.04
C LYS A 97 4.43 26.87 24.93
N LYS A 98 4.64 25.68 24.35
CA LYS A 98 4.76 24.43 25.10
C LYS A 98 5.99 24.38 26.00
N SER A 99 7.14 24.89 25.56
CA SER A 99 8.35 24.93 26.40
C SER A 99 8.14 25.85 27.60
N LYS A 100 7.60 27.07 27.37
CA LYS A 100 7.26 28.01 28.44
C LYS A 100 6.26 27.43 29.45
N GLN A 101 5.21 26.76 28.97
CA GLN A 101 4.25 26.08 29.85
C GLN A 101 4.89 24.94 30.65
N LYS A 102 5.81 24.18 30.06
CA LYS A 102 6.55 23.12 30.77
C LYS A 102 7.46 23.70 31.85
N GLU A 103 8.16 24.80 31.56
CA GLU A 103 9.02 25.49 32.53
C GLU A 103 8.20 26.03 33.70
N GLN A 104 7.05 26.68 33.42
CA GLN A 104 6.09 27.11 34.45
C GLN A 104 5.62 25.94 35.30
N ARG A 105 5.26 24.81 34.68
CA ARG A 105 4.82 23.59 35.38
C ARG A 105 5.92 23.00 36.27
N ILE A 106 7.17 23.00 35.81
CA ILE A 106 8.31 22.50 36.59
C ILE A 106 8.56 23.43 37.79
N ALA A 107 8.48 24.75 37.61
CA ALA A 107 8.64 25.72 38.69
C ALA A 107 7.54 25.57 39.74
N GLU A 108 6.26 25.45 39.33
CA GLU A 108 5.14 25.15 40.22
C GLU A 108 5.39 23.89 41.05
N LEU A 109 5.80 22.79 40.40
CA LEU A 109 6.10 21.53 41.09
C LEU A 109 7.29 21.64 42.06
N GLN A 110 8.27 22.49 41.77
CA GLN A 110 9.39 22.74 42.67
C GLN A 110 8.97 23.56 43.89
N GLU A 111 8.14 24.58 43.70
CA GLU A 111 7.58 25.38 44.80
C GLU A 111 6.64 24.55 45.68
N GLU A 112 5.79 23.70 45.09
CA GLU A 112 4.96 22.75 45.85
C GLU A 112 5.81 21.79 46.70
N LYS A 113 6.91 21.28 46.14
CA LYS A 113 7.85 20.40 46.88
C LYS A 113 8.53 21.14 48.03
N LYS A 114 9.04 22.35 47.81
CA LYS A 114 9.65 23.19 48.85
C LYS A 114 8.65 23.55 49.95
N ALA A 115 7.42 23.93 49.57
CA ALA A 115 6.35 24.24 50.51
C ALA A 115 5.95 23.01 51.35
N ALA A 116 5.86 21.83 50.72
CA ALA A 116 5.59 20.57 51.42
C ALA A 116 6.71 20.19 52.39
N GLU A 117 7.96 20.48 52.05
CA GLU A 117 9.12 20.25 52.92
C GLU A 117 9.10 21.18 54.14
N LEU A 118 8.82 22.48 53.94
CA LEU A 118 8.63 23.45 55.03
C LEU A 118 7.44 23.09 55.93
N ALA A 119 6.33 22.62 55.34
CA ALA A 119 5.17 22.17 56.09
C ALA A 119 5.45 20.90 56.91
N LYS A 120 6.22 19.94 56.36
CA LYS A 120 6.69 18.76 57.11
C LYS A 120 7.65 19.14 58.23
N ALA A 121 8.57 20.08 57.99
CA ALA A 121 9.48 20.59 59.02
C ALA A 121 8.74 21.27 60.18
N LYS A 122 7.67 22.02 59.89
CA LYS A 122 6.79 22.62 60.91
C LYS A 122 5.92 21.61 61.67
N LYS A 123 5.75 20.39 61.15
CA LYS A 123 4.91 19.33 61.74
C LYS A 123 5.69 18.38 62.66
N ARG A 124 7.02 18.54 62.75
CA ARG A 124 7.89 17.86 63.72
C ARG A 124 8.03 18.75 64.96
#